data_AF-A0A6C2DW87-F1
#
_entry.id   AF-A0A6C2DW87-F1
#
_cell.length_a   1.000
_cell.length_b   1.000
_cell.length_c   1.000
_cell.angle_alpha   90.00
_cell.angle_beta   90.00
_cell.angle_gamma   90.00
#
_symmetry.space_group_name_H-M   'P 1'
#
loop_
_entity.id
_entity.type
_entity.pdbx_description
1 polymer ?
#
loop_
_entity_poly.entity_id
_entity_poly.type
_entity_poly.pdbx_seq_one_letter_code
_entity_poly.pdbx_strand_id
1 'polypeptide(L)'
;MLNRIFPTIALASLLSLGVFTSAYGLTAIAQIAQESSDKAPDKAPDKNLDKTPDKNPSIPPDKSPELISSEKRALIKELLEITESSKTAQQVMDNMARAELPKLISTVIKKIPALNSDSPEVQKQFNDTVSRIAIKYRDRVIKKINVDQLIEQISYPVYDKYFTESELRDIIGFYKSETGKKTIGLMPQIFSESMRRTNEILLPKMSSIMTEIIAEELLNAIPQK
;
A
#
# COMPACT_ATOMS: atom_id res chain seq x y z
N MET A 1 25.71 -39.23 -13.39
CA MET A 1 24.36 -38.98 -13.93
C MET A 1 23.52 -38.40 -12.81
N LEU A 2 23.05 -37.16 -13.00
CA LEU A 2 22.30 -36.35 -12.03
C LEU A 2 20.93 -36.95 -11.77
N ASN A 3 20.62 -37.28 -10.51
CA ASN A 3 19.24 -37.49 -10.07
C ASN A 3 18.79 -36.23 -9.32
N ARG A 4 17.99 -35.41 -9.99
CA ARG A 4 17.44 -34.14 -9.47
C ARG A 4 16.31 -34.43 -8.49
N ILE A 5 16.58 -34.24 -7.20
CA ILE A 5 15.56 -34.00 -6.19
C ILE A 5 15.22 -32.51 -6.29
N PHE A 6 14.04 -32.17 -6.80
CA PHE A 6 13.47 -30.84 -6.65
C PHE A 6 12.66 -30.82 -5.36
N PRO A 7 13.13 -30.23 -4.25
CA PRO A 7 12.22 -29.72 -3.27
C PRO A 7 11.65 -28.42 -3.81
N THR A 8 10.33 -28.37 -3.93
CA THR A 8 9.52 -27.18 -4.13
C THR A 8 9.87 -26.14 -3.07
N ILE A 9 10.78 -25.23 -3.41
CA ILE A 9 10.97 -23.96 -2.71
C ILE A 9 9.77 -23.11 -3.13
N ALA A 10 8.69 -23.19 -2.36
CA ALA A 10 7.65 -22.17 -2.38
C ALA A 10 8.31 -20.88 -1.89
N LEU A 11 8.69 -20.05 -2.85
CA LEU A 11 9.30 -18.75 -2.64
C LEU A 11 8.29 -17.91 -1.83
N ALA A 12 8.57 -17.68 -0.55
CA ALA A 12 7.81 -16.80 0.31
C ALA A 12 7.99 -15.35 -0.17
N SER A 13 7.28 -14.97 -1.23
CA SER A 13 7.23 -13.62 -1.80
C SER A 13 6.18 -12.75 -1.09
N LEU A 14 6.07 -12.84 0.24
CA LEU A 14 4.96 -12.24 0.98
C LEU A 14 5.35 -11.36 2.17
N LEU A 15 6.60 -10.90 2.24
CA LEU A 15 7.05 -10.02 3.33
C LEU A 15 7.16 -8.53 2.97
N SER A 16 6.87 -8.14 1.74
CA SER A 16 6.70 -6.73 1.35
C SER A 16 5.23 -6.30 1.19
N LEU A 17 4.26 -7.22 1.27
CA LEU A 17 2.84 -6.86 1.16
C LEU A 17 2.36 -6.00 2.34
N GLY A 18 2.93 -6.15 3.53
CA GLY A 18 2.48 -5.41 4.73
C GLY A 18 2.69 -3.90 4.66
N VAL A 19 3.68 -3.43 3.89
CA VAL A 19 3.98 -1.99 3.74
C VAL A 19 3.45 -1.43 2.42
N PHE A 20 3.29 -2.26 1.37
CA PHE A 20 2.81 -1.80 0.06
C PHE A 20 1.28 -1.85 -0.12
N THR A 21 0.56 -2.70 0.62
CA THR A 21 -0.92 -2.71 0.56
C THR A 21 -1.55 -1.51 1.26
N SER A 22 -0.86 -0.85 2.21
CA SER A 22 -1.43 0.27 2.95
C SER A 22 -1.37 1.61 2.20
N ALA A 23 -0.34 1.85 1.37
CA ALA A 23 -0.19 3.14 0.68
C ALA A 23 -0.88 3.20 -0.70
N TYR A 24 -0.99 2.07 -1.41
CA TYR A 24 -1.59 2.00 -2.75
C TYR A 24 -2.81 1.07 -2.85
N GLY A 25 -2.97 0.11 -1.93
CA GLY A 25 -4.15 -0.75 -1.89
C GLY A 25 -5.41 -0.01 -1.40
N LEU A 26 -5.23 0.93 -0.47
CA LEU A 26 -6.33 1.75 0.06
C LEU A 26 -6.89 2.74 -0.98
N THR A 27 -6.08 3.27 -1.89
CA THR A 27 -6.58 4.17 -2.94
C THR A 27 -7.40 3.42 -3.99
N ALA A 28 -6.97 2.23 -4.39
CA ALA A 28 -7.70 1.40 -5.34
C ALA A 28 -9.02 0.85 -4.77
N ILE A 29 -9.04 0.44 -3.49
CA ILE A 29 -10.26 -0.07 -2.84
C ILE A 29 -11.24 1.08 -2.52
N ALA A 30 -10.75 2.26 -2.12
CA ALA A 30 -11.62 3.40 -1.82
C ALA A 30 -12.34 3.96 -3.06
N GLN A 31 -11.75 3.87 -4.25
CA GLN A 31 -12.40 4.30 -5.49
C GLN A 31 -13.52 3.36 -5.92
N ILE A 32 -13.39 2.05 -5.69
CA ILE A 32 -14.41 1.05 -6.05
C ILE A 32 -15.60 1.07 -5.07
N ALA A 33 -15.35 1.40 -3.80
CA ALA A 33 -16.39 1.43 -2.77
C ALA A 33 -17.32 2.66 -2.85
N GLN A 34 -16.87 3.80 -3.41
CA GLN A 34 -17.73 4.99 -3.53
C GLN A 34 -18.72 4.93 -4.71
N GLU A 35 -18.45 4.14 -5.76
CA GLU A 35 -19.33 4.03 -6.93
C GLU A 35 -20.48 3.02 -6.76
N SER A 36 -20.39 2.10 -5.79
CA SER A 36 -21.34 0.98 -5.65
C SER A 36 -22.42 1.18 -4.57
N SER A 37 -22.48 2.33 -3.91
CA SER A 37 -23.39 2.58 -2.77
C SER A 37 -24.80 3.04 -3.16
N ASP A 38 -25.18 3.05 -4.44
CA ASP A 38 -26.57 3.33 -4.83
C ASP A 38 -27.23 2.12 -5.50
N LYS A 39 -28.20 1.55 -4.77
CA LYS A 39 -29.13 0.44 -5.10
C LYS A 39 -28.61 -1.00 -5.03
N ALA A 40 -29.02 -1.71 -3.98
CA ALA A 40 -29.93 -2.87 -4.08
C ALA A 40 -30.37 -3.37 -2.67
N PRO A 41 -31.53 -4.04 -2.55
CA PRO A 41 -32.21 -4.26 -1.28
C PRO A 41 -31.90 -5.60 -0.59
N ASP A 42 -32.27 -5.58 0.69
CA ASP A 42 -32.36 -6.60 1.73
C ASP A 42 -32.82 -8.02 1.29
N LYS A 43 -31.99 -9.03 1.60
CA LYS A 43 -32.42 -10.38 2.01
C LYS A 43 -31.22 -11.25 2.45
N ALA A 44 -31.31 -11.81 3.65
CA ALA A 44 -30.48 -12.91 4.18
C ALA A 44 -31.37 -14.14 4.45
N PRO A 45 -30.82 -15.31 4.86
CA PRO A 45 -29.70 -16.06 4.30
C PRO A 45 -30.10 -17.53 4.03
N ASP A 46 -29.36 -18.26 3.17
CA ASP A 46 -29.47 -19.73 3.10
C ASP A 46 -28.16 -20.42 3.50
N LYS A 47 -28.34 -21.55 4.19
CA LYS A 47 -27.37 -22.36 4.94
C LYS A 47 -26.67 -23.38 4.04
N ASN A 48 -25.47 -23.76 4.50
CA ASN A 48 -24.74 -25.02 4.24
C ASN A 48 -24.10 -25.24 2.86
N LEU A 49 -22.77 -25.20 2.85
CA LEU A 49 -21.82 -26.02 2.09
C LEU A 49 -20.43 -25.58 2.60
N ASP A 50 -19.37 -26.35 2.83
CA ASP A 50 -19.06 -27.78 2.93
C ASP A 50 -17.64 -27.80 3.53
N LYS A 51 -17.31 -28.86 4.26
CA LYS A 51 -16.06 -29.03 5.01
C LYS A 51 -14.87 -29.21 4.06
N THR A 52 -13.91 -28.29 4.11
CA THR A 52 -12.52 -28.55 3.68
C THR A 52 -11.56 -28.23 4.83
N PRO A 53 -10.44 -28.97 5.00
CA PRO A 53 -9.53 -28.77 6.11
C PRO A 53 -8.72 -27.49 5.88
N ASP A 54 -9.06 -26.47 6.66
CA ASP A 54 -8.41 -25.16 6.69
C ASP A 54 -6.96 -25.31 7.21
N LYS A 55 -5.99 -25.42 6.30
CA LYS A 55 -4.56 -25.20 6.62
C LYS A 55 -4.20 -23.75 6.34
N ASN A 56 -4.94 -22.82 6.96
CA ASN A 56 -4.52 -21.44 7.06
C ASN A 56 -3.54 -21.33 8.25
N PRO A 57 -2.30 -20.81 8.09
CA PRO A 57 -1.41 -20.57 9.21
C PRO A 57 -2.14 -19.65 10.21
N SER A 58 -2.53 -20.22 11.34
CA SER A 58 -3.28 -19.52 12.36
C SER A 58 -2.44 -18.34 12.85
N ILE A 59 -2.96 -17.11 12.70
CA ILE A 59 -2.36 -15.91 13.26
C ILE A 59 -2.15 -16.16 14.76
N PRO A 60 -0.90 -16.08 15.28
CA PRO A 60 -0.67 -16.30 16.69
C PRO A 60 -1.48 -15.30 17.53
N PRO A 61 -2.09 -15.74 18.64
CA PRO A 61 -2.83 -14.86 19.53
C PRO A 61 -1.93 -13.69 19.96
N ASP A 62 -2.55 -12.53 20.13
CA ASP A 62 -1.88 -11.27 20.47
C ASP A 62 -1.22 -11.39 21.85
N LYS A 63 0.03 -11.86 21.87
CA LYS A 63 0.84 -11.88 23.09
C LYS A 63 1.09 -10.43 23.49
N SER A 64 0.73 -10.10 24.72
CA SER A 64 1.16 -8.89 25.43
C SER A 64 2.69 -8.72 25.31
N PRO A 65 3.23 -7.48 25.40
CA PRO A 65 4.61 -7.19 25.02
C PRO A 65 5.58 -7.87 26.00
N GLU A 66 5.94 -9.11 25.71
CA GLU A 66 7.21 -9.67 26.16
C GLU A 66 8.29 -8.73 25.63
N LEU A 67 9.19 -8.32 26.52
CA LEU A 67 10.35 -7.52 26.15
C LEU A 67 11.12 -8.29 25.07
N ILE A 68 11.10 -7.78 23.84
CA ILE A 68 11.80 -8.38 22.70
C ILE A 68 13.25 -8.63 23.13
N SER A 69 13.74 -9.86 22.94
CA SER A 69 15.11 -10.21 23.32
C SER A 69 16.12 -9.28 22.63
N SER A 70 17.27 -9.03 23.26
CA SER A 70 18.31 -8.19 22.67
C SER A 70 18.81 -8.73 21.34
N GLU A 71 18.90 -10.05 21.21
CA GLU A 71 19.27 -10.76 19.98
C GLU A 71 18.24 -10.53 18.87
N LYS A 72 16.97 -10.79 19.15
CA LYS A 72 15.89 -10.61 18.18
C LYS A 72 15.75 -9.16 17.74
N ARG A 73 15.90 -8.22 18.69
CA ARG A 73 15.92 -6.78 18.41
C ARG A 73 17.04 -6.41 17.44
N ALA A 74 18.23 -6.99 17.60
CA ALA A 74 19.36 -6.77 16.69
C ALA A 74 19.10 -7.35 15.29
N LEU A 75 18.52 -8.55 15.20
CA LEU A 75 18.15 -9.18 13.93
C LEU A 75 17.08 -8.37 13.19
N ILE A 76 16.04 -7.90 13.88
CA ILE A 76 15.00 -7.05 13.28
C ILE A 76 15.63 -5.75 12.76
N LYS A 77 16.49 -5.10 13.54
CA LYS A 77 17.22 -3.89 13.12
C LYS A 77 17.98 -4.12 11.82
N GLU A 78 18.77 -5.20 11.79
CA GLU A 78 19.58 -5.57 10.63
C GLU A 78 18.72 -5.82 9.38
N LEU A 79 17.61 -6.56 9.53
CA LEU A 79 16.67 -6.81 8.43
C LEU A 79 16.09 -5.50 7.88
N LEU A 80 15.67 -4.58 8.75
CA LEU A 80 15.10 -3.29 8.36
C LEU A 80 16.13 -2.39 7.66
N GLU A 81 17.39 -2.46 8.07
CA GLU A 81 18.50 -1.74 7.42
C GLU A 81 18.80 -2.29 6.02
N ILE A 82 18.94 -3.61 5.89
CA ILE A 82 19.27 -4.25 4.60
C ILE A 82 18.15 -4.05 3.58
N THR A 83 16.89 -3.99 4.04
CA THR A 83 15.72 -3.75 3.19
C THR A 83 15.40 -2.27 2.96
N GLU A 84 16.25 -1.34 3.41
CA GLU A 84 16.07 0.11 3.29
C GLU A 84 14.75 0.65 3.88
N SER A 85 14.22 0.01 4.93
CA SER A 85 12.90 0.36 5.48
C SER A 85 12.81 1.81 5.98
N SER A 86 13.90 2.40 6.49
CA SER A 86 13.93 3.81 6.90
C SER A 86 13.73 4.77 5.73
N LYS A 87 14.38 4.50 4.60
CA LYS A 87 14.19 5.26 3.36
C LYS A 87 12.76 5.14 2.84
N THR A 88 12.19 3.94 2.85
CA THR A 88 10.79 3.73 2.45
C THR A 88 9.82 4.47 3.37
N ALA A 89 10.01 4.39 4.69
CA ALA A 89 9.18 5.11 5.65
C ALA A 89 9.25 6.64 5.45
N GLN A 90 10.45 7.17 5.19
CA GLN A 90 10.65 8.57 4.89
C GLN A 90 9.92 9.00 3.60
N GLN A 91 9.94 8.17 2.56
CA GLN A 91 9.21 8.41 1.31
C GLN A 91 7.69 8.39 1.52
N VAL A 92 7.17 7.42 2.27
CA VAL A 92 5.75 7.35 2.61
C VAL A 92 5.32 8.59 3.38
N MET A 93 6.11 9.02 4.36
CA MET A 93 5.84 10.23 5.13
C MET A 93 5.85 11.50 4.27
N ASP A 94 6.82 11.64 3.36
CA ASP A 94 6.86 12.79 2.44
C ASP A 94 5.64 12.80 1.51
N ASN A 95 5.28 11.65 0.93
CA ASN A 95 4.09 11.51 0.09
C ASN A 95 2.80 11.84 0.84
N MET A 96 2.66 11.36 2.08
CA MET A 96 1.52 11.67 2.93
C MET A 96 1.46 13.16 3.26
N ALA A 97 2.59 13.77 3.62
CA ALA A 97 2.66 15.21 3.88
C ALA A 97 2.27 16.04 2.66
N ARG A 98 2.65 15.59 1.45
CA ARG A 98 2.27 16.21 0.17
C ARG A 98 0.79 16.07 -0.15
N ALA A 99 0.20 14.92 0.14
CA ALA A 99 -1.19 14.63 -0.18
C ALA A 99 -2.17 15.27 0.82
N GLU A 100 -1.83 15.31 2.11
CA GLU A 100 -2.72 15.78 3.17
C GLU A 100 -2.77 17.30 3.28
N LEU A 101 -1.66 17.99 2.97
CA LEU A 101 -1.63 19.44 3.12
C LEU A 101 -2.64 20.18 2.23
N PRO A 102 -2.78 19.90 0.92
CA PRO A 102 -3.81 20.54 0.10
C PRO A 102 -5.23 20.29 0.61
N LYS A 103 -5.52 19.08 1.13
CA LYS A 103 -6.83 18.75 1.71
C LYS A 103 -7.11 19.58 2.97
N LEU A 104 -6.11 19.72 3.84
CA LEU A 104 -6.22 20.54 5.05
C LEU A 104 -6.46 22.01 4.68
N ILE A 105 -5.71 22.53 3.72
CA ILE A 105 -5.87 23.90 3.22
C ILE A 105 -7.27 24.10 2.64
N SER A 106 -7.74 23.21 1.77
CA SER A 106 -9.10 23.28 1.21
C SER A 106 -10.18 23.26 2.30
N THR A 107 -10.00 22.43 3.34
CA THR A 107 -10.92 22.37 4.48
C THR A 107 -10.95 23.68 5.26
N VAL A 108 -9.79 24.31 5.47
CA VAL A 108 -9.70 25.61 6.15
C VAL A 108 -10.36 26.71 5.32
N ILE A 109 -10.10 26.77 4.01
CA ILE A 109 -10.74 27.73 3.09
C ILE A 109 -12.27 27.60 3.16
N LYS A 110 -12.81 26.38 3.05
CA LYS A 110 -14.26 26.13 3.11
C LYS A 110 -14.90 26.64 4.41
N LYS A 111 -14.17 26.59 5.52
CA LYS A 111 -14.64 27.04 6.84
C LYS A 111 -14.50 28.55 7.05
N ILE A 112 -13.72 29.24 6.22
CA ILE A 112 -13.44 30.68 6.37
C ILE A 112 -13.82 31.38 5.05
N PRO A 113 -15.08 31.82 4.90
CA PRO A 113 -15.57 32.46 3.67
C PRO A 113 -14.76 33.69 3.23
N ALA A 114 -14.10 34.37 4.17
CA ALA A 114 -13.21 35.51 3.87
C ALA A 114 -11.95 35.12 3.06
N LEU A 115 -11.62 33.83 2.97
CA LEU A 115 -10.53 33.31 2.15
C LEU A 115 -10.98 32.93 0.73
N ASN A 116 -12.29 32.95 0.45
CA ASN A 116 -12.83 32.75 -0.89
C ASN A 116 -12.89 34.11 -1.60
N SER A 117 -11.88 34.39 -2.43
CA SER A 117 -11.83 35.62 -3.24
C SER A 117 -11.49 35.28 -4.68
N ASP A 118 -12.22 35.88 -5.62
CA ASP A 118 -12.01 35.73 -7.06
C ASP A 118 -10.98 36.74 -7.61
N SER A 119 -10.39 37.60 -6.77
CA SER A 119 -9.34 38.52 -7.20
C SER A 119 -8.07 37.76 -7.60
N PRO A 120 -7.52 37.99 -8.82
CA PRO A 120 -6.26 37.39 -9.25
C PRO A 120 -5.08 37.68 -8.33
N GLU A 121 -5.01 38.89 -7.76
CA GLU A 121 -3.96 39.30 -6.82
C GLU A 121 -4.05 38.51 -5.52
N VAL A 122 -5.27 38.35 -4.98
CA VAL A 122 -5.52 37.56 -3.76
C VAL A 122 -5.20 36.09 -4.01
N GLN A 123 -5.57 35.53 -5.16
CA GLN A 123 -5.24 34.15 -5.53
C GLN A 123 -3.73 33.93 -5.65
N LYS A 124 -2.99 34.85 -6.27
CA LYS A 124 -1.53 34.78 -6.36
C LYS A 124 -0.88 34.82 -4.98
N GLN A 125 -1.28 35.76 -4.13
CA GLN A 125 -0.77 35.86 -2.76
C GLN A 125 -1.12 34.62 -1.92
N PHE A 126 -2.30 34.06 -2.13
CA PHE A 126 -2.74 32.81 -1.51
C PHE A 126 -1.84 31.65 -1.93
N ASN A 127 -1.61 31.44 -3.23
CA ASN A 127 -0.75 30.38 -3.76
C ASN A 127 0.70 30.48 -3.26
N ASP A 128 1.26 31.69 -3.22
CA ASP A 128 2.59 31.93 -2.65
C ASP A 128 2.63 31.58 -1.16
N THR A 129 1.56 31.90 -0.42
CA THR A 129 1.44 31.58 1.01
C THR A 129 1.32 30.08 1.24
N VAL A 130 0.47 29.39 0.48
CA VAL A 130 0.32 27.93 0.49
C VAL A 130 1.66 27.24 0.21
N SER A 131 2.41 27.73 -0.78
CA SER A 131 3.74 27.20 -1.11
C SER A 131 4.71 27.35 0.06
N ARG A 132 4.73 28.52 0.73
CA ARG A 132 5.54 28.72 1.94
C ARG A 132 5.11 27.83 3.11
N ILE A 133 3.80 27.64 3.29
CA ILE A 133 3.25 26.71 4.29
C ILE A 133 3.75 25.30 3.99
N ALA A 134 3.69 24.86 2.74
CA ALA A 134 4.14 23.52 2.33
C ALA A 134 5.63 23.29 2.62
N ILE A 135 6.49 24.25 2.29
CA ILE A 135 7.93 24.18 2.59
C ILE A 135 8.15 24.08 4.11
N LYS A 136 7.53 24.95 4.90
CA LYS A 136 7.66 24.95 6.37
C LYS A 136 7.09 23.68 7.00
N TYR A 137 6.00 23.15 6.47
CA TYR A 137 5.37 21.93 6.96
C TYR A 137 6.29 20.73 6.75
N ARG A 138 6.79 20.52 5.52
CA ARG A 138 7.73 19.43 5.22
C ARG A 138 9.01 19.51 6.05
N ASP A 139 9.62 20.70 6.17
CA ASP A 139 10.81 20.91 6.99
C ASP A 139 10.57 20.54 8.46
N ARG A 140 9.43 20.95 9.03
CA ARG A 140 9.08 20.62 10.41
C ARG A 140 8.74 19.15 10.61
N VAL A 141 8.06 18.51 9.66
CA VAL A 141 7.75 17.08 9.69
C VAL A 141 9.06 16.28 9.78
N ILE A 142 10.02 16.55 8.89
CA ILE A 142 11.32 15.86 8.87
C ILE A 142 12.11 16.10 10.17
N LYS A 143 12.09 17.33 10.71
CA LYS A 143 12.86 17.66 11.93
C LYS A 143 12.23 17.15 13.23
N LYS A 144 10.90 17.06 13.29
CA LYS A 144 10.19 16.74 14.54
C LYS A 144 9.83 15.27 14.67
N ILE A 145 9.80 14.53 13.58
CA ILE A 145 9.47 13.11 13.60
C ILE A 145 10.76 12.31 13.47
N ASN A 146 11.07 11.57 14.53
CA ASN A 146 12.14 10.58 14.49
C ASN A 146 11.61 9.32 13.79
N VAL A 147 11.94 9.18 12.51
CA VAL A 147 11.51 8.05 11.67
C VAL A 147 12.02 6.72 12.22
N ASP A 148 13.27 6.68 12.70
CA ASP A 148 13.87 5.45 13.21
C ASP A 148 13.17 4.98 14.49
N GLN A 149 12.82 5.92 15.38
CA GLN A 149 12.03 5.61 16.58
C GLN A 149 10.62 5.11 16.21
N LEU A 150 9.99 5.70 15.19
CA LEU A 150 8.67 5.29 14.73
C LEU A 150 8.70 3.87 14.14
N ILE A 151 9.72 3.56 13.34
CA ILE A 151 9.96 2.22 12.81
C ILE A 151 10.18 1.24 13.94
N GLU A 152 10.94 1.62 14.97
CA GLU A 152 11.14 0.75 16.12
C GLU A 152 9.82 0.43 16.82
N GLN A 153 9.02 1.45 17.12
CA GLN A 153 7.74 1.30 17.81
C GLN A 153 6.70 0.50 17.03
N ILE A 154 6.71 0.60 15.70
CA ILE A 154 5.71 -0.06 14.83
C ILE A 154 6.21 -1.43 14.37
N SER A 155 7.41 -1.49 13.78
CA SER A 155 7.87 -2.68 13.08
C SER A 155 8.34 -3.75 14.05
N TYR A 156 9.04 -3.40 15.14
CA TYR A 156 9.68 -4.40 15.98
C TYR A 156 8.69 -5.36 16.64
N PRO A 157 7.57 -4.90 17.23
CA PRO A 157 6.54 -5.80 17.76
C PRO A 157 5.92 -6.69 16.68
N VAL A 158 5.79 -6.18 15.45
CA VAL A 158 5.23 -6.95 14.33
C VAL A 158 6.18 -8.09 13.94
N TYR A 159 7.47 -7.80 13.73
CA TYR A 159 8.43 -8.86 13.43
C TYR A 159 8.60 -9.84 14.60
N ASP A 160 8.57 -9.34 15.84
CA ASP A 160 8.62 -10.18 17.03
C ASP A 160 7.46 -11.18 17.08
N LYS A 161 6.24 -10.72 16.76
CA LYS A 161 5.04 -11.56 16.74
C LYS A 161 5.07 -12.67 15.69
N TYR A 162 5.65 -12.41 14.51
CA TYR A 162 5.52 -13.32 13.36
C TYR A 162 6.77 -14.13 13.04
N PHE A 163 7.94 -13.75 13.54
CA PHE A 163 9.19 -14.44 13.23
C PHE A 163 9.94 -14.85 14.48
N THR A 164 10.51 -16.04 14.43
CA THR A 164 11.54 -16.49 15.37
C THR A 164 12.90 -15.89 15.01
N GLU A 165 13.86 -15.94 15.94
CA GLU A 165 15.23 -15.50 15.68
C GLU A 165 15.89 -16.31 14.55
N SER A 166 15.62 -17.61 14.47
CA SER A 166 16.14 -18.47 13.38
C SER A 166 15.61 -18.03 12.02
N GLU A 167 14.31 -17.76 11.91
CA GLU A 167 13.70 -17.31 10.64
C GLU A 167 14.22 -15.92 10.24
N LEU A 168 14.40 -15.01 11.21
CA LEU A 168 15.01 -13.71 10.93
C LEU A 168 16.44 -13.88 10.38
N ARG A 169 17.25 -14.79 10.95
CA ARG A 169 18.59 -15.10 10.44
C ARG A 169 18.55 -15.64 9.01
N ASP A 170 17.62 -16.53 8.70
CA ASP A 170 17.45 -17.08 7.36
C ASP A 170 17.07 -15.99 6.34
N ILE A 171 16.12 -15.13 6.69
CA ILE A 171 15.67 -14.00 5.85
C ILE A 171 16.84 -13.03 5.61
N ILE A 172 17.58 -12.67 6.66
CA ILE A 172 18.77 -11.81 6.57
C ILE A 172 19.82 -12.47 5.66
N GLY A 173 20.07 -13.77 5.83
CA GLY A 173 21.00 -14.54 5.01
C GLY A 173 20.65 -14.47 3.52
N PHE A 174 19.36 -14.61 3.20
CA PHE A 174 18.88 -14.42 1.83
C PHE A 174 19.14 -13.00 1.32
N TYR A 175 18.71 -11.95 2.04
CA TYR A 175 18.86 -10.58 1.57
C TYR A 175 20.31 -10.10 1.48
N LYS A 176 21.23 -10.70 2.25
CA LYS A 176 22.67 -10.49 2.12
C LYS A 176 23.30 -11.12 0.87
N SER A 177 22.68 -12.14 0.29
CA SER A 177 23.17 -12.78 -0.93
C SER A 177 23.07 -11.84 -2.14
N GLU A 178 23.86 -12.09 -3.18
CA GLU A 178 23.80 -11.30 -4.42
C GLU A 178 22.40 -11.33 -5.06
N THR A 179 21.73 -12.47 -5.02
CA THR A 179 20.34 -12.59 -5.50
C THR A 179 19.36 -11.82 -4.60
N GLY A 180 19.57 -11.82 -3.28
CA GLY A 180 18.74 -11.07 -2.33
C GLY A 180 18.86 -9.56 -2.51
N LYS A 181 20.09 -9.04 -2.64
CA LYS A 181 20.33 -7.62 -2.96
C LYS A 181 19.71 -7.22 -4.30
N LYS A 182 19.87 -8.05 -5.33
CA LYS A 182 19.23 -7.84 -6.63
C LYS A 182 17.70 -7.83 -6.51
N THR A 183 17.15 -8.68 -5.65
CA THR A 183 15.72 -8.72 -5.35
C THR A 183 15.26 -7.38 -4.75
N ILE A 184 15.94 -6.86 -3.73
CA ILE A 184 15.62 -5.55 -3.12
C ILE A 184 15.61 -4.44 -4.18
N GLY A 185 16.62 -4.40 -5.05
CA GLY A 185 16.75 -3.35 -6.07
C GLY A 185 15.74 -3.43 -7.21
N LEU A 186 15.40 -4.64 -7.68
CA LEU A 186 14.58 -4.82 -8.90
C LEU A 186 13.10 -5.06 -8.63
N MET A 187 12.70 -5.52 -7.43
CA MET A 187 11.29 -5.83 -7.17
C MET A 187 10.33 -4.65 -7.40
N PRO A 188 10.65 -3.39 -7.02
CA PRO A 188 9.79 -2.25 -7.35
C PRO A 188 9.61 -2.04 -8.86
N GLN A 189 10.67 -2.27 -9.65
CA GLN A 189 10.63 -2.12 -11.11
C GLN A 189 9.82 -3.24 -11.76
N ILE A 190 10.00 -4.48 -11.30
CA ILE A 190 9.22 -5.64 -11.76
C ILE A 190 7.72 -5.41 -11.51
N PHE A 191 7.36 -4.92 -10.32
CA PHE A 191 5.97 -4.60 -10.00
C PHE A 191 5.42 -3.49 -10.90
N SER A 192 6.16 -2.38 -11.04
CA SER A 192 5.76 -1.25 -11.90
C SER A 192 5.55 -1.69 -13.35
N GLU A 193 6.47 -2.47 -13.90
CA GLU A 193 6.38 -3.01 -15.26
C GLU A 193 5.18 -3.97 -15.41
N SER A 194 4.92 -4.81 -14.41
CA SER A 194 3.79 -5.74 -14.42
C SER A 194 2.45 -4.99 -14.44
N MET A 195 2.32 -3.94 -13.63
CA MET A 195 1.12 -3.08 -13.63
C MET A 195 0.94 -2.35 -14.96
N ARG A 196 2.02 -1.76 -15.51
CA ARG A 196 1.99 -1.09 -16.82
C ARG A 196 1.50 -2.04 -17.92
N ARG A 197 2.09 -3.25 -17.99
CA ARG A 197 1.69 -4.27 -18.97
C ARG A 197 0.25 -4.74 -18.78
N THR A 198 -0.19 -4.88 -17.53
CA THR A 198 -1.58 -5.23 -17.22
C THR A 198 -2.51 -4.19 -17.81
N ASN A 199 -2.24 -2.90 -17.61
CA ASN A 199 -3.07 -1.82 -18.16
C ASN A 199 -3.06 -1.80 -19.70
N GLU A 200 -1.90 -2.02 -20.32
CA GLU A 200 -1.75 -2.08 -21.78
C GLU A 200 -2.55 -3.21 -22.43
N ILE A 201 -2.69 -4.34 -21.73
CA ILE A 201 -3.39 -5.53 -22.26
C ILE A 201 -4.87 -5.52 -21.88
N LEU A 202 -5.18 -5.21 -20.63
CA LEU A 202 -6.52 -5.37 -20.06
C LEU A 202 -7.46 -4.22 -20.44
N LEU A 203 -7.01 -2.97 -20.35
CA LEU A 203 -7.89 -1.81 -20.57
C LEU A 203 -8.48 -1.76 -21.99
N PRO A 204 -7.72 -2.03 -23.08
CA PRO A 204 -8.31 -2.07 -24.41
C PRO A 204 -9.36 -3.16 -24.57
N LYS A 205 -9.14 -4.34 -23.96
CA LYS A 205 -10.11 -5.44 -23.98
C LYS A 205 -11.40 -5.07 -23.25
N MET A 206 -11.28 -4.50 -22.05
CA MET A 206 -12.44 -4.02 -21.30
C MET A 206 -13.19 -2.93 -22.06
N SER A 207 -12.48 -2.00 -22.71
CA SER A 207 -13.07 -0.95 -23.54
C SER A 207 -13.84 -1.51 -24.75
N SER A 208 -13.29 -2.53 -25.42
CA SER A 208 -13.98 -3.24 -26.52
C SER A 208 -15.30 -3.85 -26.03
N ILE A 209 -15.24 -4.61 -24.94
CA ILE A 209 -16.43 -5.24 -24.34
C ILE A 209 -17.49 -4.19 -23.98
N MET A 210 -17.08 -3.09 -23.36
CA MET A 210 -18.02 -2.01 -23.02
C MET A 210 -18.64 -1.38 -24.26
N THR A 211 -17.85 -1.17 -25.32
CA THR A 211 -18.33 -0.63 -26.59
C THR A 211 -19.33 -1.57 -27.26
N GLU A 212 -19.08 -2.88 -27.22
CA GLU A 212 -19.98 -3.92 -27.73
C GLU A 212 -21.33 -3.91 -26.97
N ILE A 213 -21.29 -3.88 -25.64
CA ILE A 213 -22.50 -3.81 -24.79
C ILE A 213 -23.30 -2.53 -25.09
N ILE A 214 -22.64 -1.37 -25.14
CA ILE A 214 -23.32 -0.10 -25.45
C ILE A 214 -24.00 -0.16 -26.82
N ALA A 215 -23.31 -0.70 -27.83
CA ALA A 215 -23.87 -0.82 -29.17
C ALA A 215 -25.09 -1.74 -29.20
N GLU A 216 -25.02 -2.90 -28.54
CA GLU A 216 -26.12 -3.86 -28.43
C GLU A 216 -27.36 -3.23 -27.79
N GLU A 217 -27.20 -2.59 -26.62
CA GLU A 217 -28.30 -1.95 -25.89
C GLU A 217 -28.95 -0.81 -26.69
N LEU A 218 -28.15 0.03 -27.35
CA LEU A 218 -28.67 1.12 -28.17
C LEU A 218 -29.43 0.62 -29.40
N LEU A 219 -28.97 -0.45 -30.04
CA LEU A 219 -29.67 -1.06 -31.18
C LEU A 219 -31.00 -1.69 -30.76
N ASN A 220 -31.03 -2.38 -29.60
CA ASN A 220 -32.24 -2.98 -29.05
C ASN A 220 -33.29 -1.94 -28.64
N ALA A 221 -32.87 -0.72 -28.30
CA ALA A 221 -33.76 0.38 -27.93
C ALA A 221 -34.46 1.06 -29.13
N ILE A 222 -34.04 0.77 -30.37
CA ILE A 222 -34.68 1.34 -31.57
C ILE A 222 -36.01 0.61 -31.83
N PRO A 223 -37.14 1.33 -31.99
CA PRO A 223 -38.42 0.69 -32.31
C PRO A 223 -38.34 -0.07 -33.63
N GLN A 224 -38.62 -1.38 -33.59
CA GLN A 224 -38.74 -2.20 -34.79
C GLN A 224 -40.01 -1.77 -35.55
N LYS A 225 -39.87 -1.42 -36.83
CA LYS A 225 -40.98 -1.04 -37.72
C LYS A 225 -41.73 -2.25 -38.25
#